data_AF-A0A960R8F3-F1
#
_entry.id   AF-A0A960R8F3-F1
#
_cell.length_a   1.000
_cell.length_b   1.000
_cell.length_c   1.000
_cell.angle_alpha   90.00
_cell.angle_beta   90.00
_cell.angle_gamma   90.00
#
_symmetry.space_group_name_H-M   'P 1'
#
loop_
_entity.id
_entity.type
_entity.pdbx_description
1 polymer ?
#
loop_
_entity_poly.entity_id
_entity_poly.type
_entity_poly.pdbx_seq_one_letter_code
_entity_poly.pdbx_strand_id
1 'polypeptide(L)'
;SQSHRGFGGMAYTFRLRRSVSVTPSNDSGAVRNANYQTVEDIFREGDDIPPSFAETLGQFPGRLSHCGDTTVYPAYVRTATGPSRLRLFRNFASILTEGDSLPGAADTIRLILGEAGTQANGNKAVSRVSLAGPAVRSFNNEALVFENTKVIARKGDGVPGEKAGVVWSRFLGFWPIAEDRAVFLAKLRGPGITSRNDCAVYLWQEDESLIKLLREGDSVCAFDCPKVASILRVDVNPVGGDYVILASLVGGDRLRNQALFTGDAGRGNATTDQMLREPSLRLRKGTLYADSAISGVSPLRSMTLAAVADSGGAAGKGRGQIINDAGEVAVCVTFDDRSKEIVTGIPR
;
A
#
# COMPACT_ATOMS: atom_id res chain seq x y z
N SER A 1 21.90 24.25 -6.32
CA SER A 1 20.50 23.97 -5.97
C SER A 1 19.87 23.16 -7.10
N GLN A 2 19.75 21.84 -6.94
CA GLN A 2 18.86 21.08 -7.82
C GLN A 2 17.44 21.40 -7.34
N SER A 3 16.68 22.17 -8.10
CA SER A 3 15.25 22.33 -7.81
C SER A 3 14.62 20.95 -8.00
N HIS A 4 14.24 20.30 -6.90
CA HIS A 4 13.32 19.18 -6.97
C HIS A 4 12.03 19.71 -7.58
N ARG A 5 11.88 19.58 -8.91
CA ARG A 5 10.59 19.76 -9.55
C ARG A 5 9.74 18.62 -9.02
N GLY A 6 8.92 18.92 -8.02
CA GLY A 6 7.94 17.96 -7.52
C GLY A 6 7.00 17.63 -8.68
N PHE A 7 7.16 16.44 -9.26
CA PHE A 7 6.23 15.91 -10.24
C PHE A 7 4.98 15.48 -9.47
N GLY A 8 4.12 16.46 -9.22
CA GLY A 8 2.82 16.22 -8.65
C GLY A 8 1.89 15.75 -9.74
N GLY A 9 1.88 14.43 -9.95
CA GLY A 9 0.98 13.82 -10.88
C GLY A 9 -0.39 13.61 -10.24
N MET A 10 -1.45 14.10 -10.89
CA MET A 10 -2.79 13.74 -10.48
C MET A 10 -3.50 12.98 -11.58
N ALA A 11 -4.12 11.90 -11.16
CA ALA A 11 -4.91 11.09 -12.05
C ALA A 11 -6.30 10.89 -11.47
N TYR A 12 -7.29 10.98 -12.35
CA TYR A 12 -8.69 10.89 -12.01
C TYR A 12 -9.40 10.03 -13.02
N THR A 13 -10.34 9.24 -12.53
CA THR A 13 -11.40 8.72 -13.38
C THR A 13 -12.53 9.73 -13.46
N PHE A 14 -13.02 10.01 -14.65
CA PHE A 14 -14.15 10.92 -14.84
C PHE A 14 -15.34 10.18 -15.44
N ARG A 15 -16.54 10.68 -15.16
CA ARG A 15 -17.75 10.31 -15.90
C ARG A 15 -18.32 11.55 -16.58
N LEU A 16 -18.37 11.55 -17.91
CA LEU A 16 -18.91 12.68 -18.65
C LEU A 16 -20.43 12.76 -18.49
N ARG A 17 -20.97 13.97 -18.29
CA ARG A 17 -22.41 14.19 -18.37
C ARG A 17 -22.85 14.02 -19.83
N ARG A 18 -23.96 13.31 -20.06
CA ARG A 18 -24.48 13.04 -21.41
C ARG A 18 -24.75 14.35 -22.16
N SER A 19 -23.86 14.70 -23.09
CA SER A 19 -24.13 15.60 -24.20
C SER A 19 -24.42 14.76 -25.45
N VAL A 20 -24.76 15.39 -26.58
CA VAL A 20 -25.11 14.71 -27.84
C VAL A 20 -24.03 13.73 -28.33
N SER A 21 -22.77 13.89 -27.89
CA SER A 21 -21.62 13.05 -28.29
C SER A 21 -21.10 12.10 -27.20
N VAL A 22 -21.70 12.11 -26.00
CA VAL A 22 -21.31 11.22 -24.89
C VAL A 22 -22.31 10.08 -24.77
N THR A 23 -21.87 8.88 -25.08
CA THR A 23 -22.63 7.64 -24.98
C THR A 23 -22.17 6.84 -23.75
N PRO A 24 -22.95 5.86 -23.27
CA PRO A 24 -22.48 4.92 -22.25
C PRO A 24 -21.24 4.10 -22.64
N SER A 25 -20.81 4.19 -23.91
CA SER A 25 -19.63 3.51 -24.43
C SER A 25 -18.40 4.41 -24.54
N ASN A 26 -18.46 5.66 -24.08
CA ASN A 26 -17.36 6.61 -24.05
C ASN A 26 -17.47 7.62 -22.88
N ASP A 27 -18.27 7.27 -21.86
CA ASP A 27 -18.57 8.15 -20.73
C ASP A 27 -17.55 8.06 -19.62
N SER A 28 -16.56 7.15 -19.70
CA SER A 28 -15.50 7.00 -18.72
C SER A 28 -14.09 7.10 -19.32
N GLY A 29 -13.13 7.43 -18.47
CA GLY A 29 -11.73 7.56 -18.84
C GLY A 29 -10.86 7.82 -17.63
N ALA A 30 -9.55 7.86 -17.86
CA ALA A 30 -8.54 8.30 -16.91
C ALA A 30 -7.71 9.43 -17.53
N VAL A 31 -7.28 10.39 -16.71
CA VAL A 31 -6.37 11.45 -17.15
C VAL A 31 -5.13 11.37 -16.28
N ARG A 32 -3.95 11.59 -16.88
CA ARG A 32 -2.71 11.85 -16.15
C ARG A 32 -2.25 13.28 -16.45
N ASN A 33 -1.98 14.04 -15.40
CA ASN A 33 -1.38 15.36 -15.49
C ASN A 33 -0.06 15.34 -14.72
N ALA A 34 1.08 15.38 -15.39
CA ALA A 34 2.39 15.18 -14.73
C ALA A 34 2.96 16.43 -14.05
N ASN A 35 2.47 17.63 -14.39
CA ASN A 35 3.08 18.88 -13.93
C ASN A 35 2.05 19.96 -13.58
N TYR A 36 0.82 19.56 -13.24
CA TYR A 36 -0.35 20.42 -13.02
C TYR A 36 -0.78 21.32 -14.18
N GLN A 37 0.08 21.53 -15.20
CA GLN A 37 -0.14 22.46 -16.30
C GLN A 37 -0.48 21.78 -17.61
N THR A 38 -0.07 20.53 -17.80
CA THR A 38 -0.23 19.80 -19.06
C THR A 38 -0.84 18.44 -18.81
N VAL A 39 -1.99 18.20 -19.44
CA VAL A 39 -2.51 16.84 -19.58
C VAL A 39 -1.57 16.10 -20.51
N GLU A 40 -0.90 15.08 -20.00
CA GLU A 40 0.03 14.26 -20.80
C GLU A 40 -0.73 13.15 -21.51
N ASP A 41 -1.52 12.39 -20.75
CA ASP A 41 -2.21 11.22 -21.23
C ASP A 41 -3.70 11.30 -20.90
N ILE A 42 -4.53 11.02 -21.90
CA ILE A 42 -5.95 10.80 -21.74
C ILE A 42 -6.22 9.38 -22.21
N PHE A 43 -6.74 8.55 -21.32
CA PHE A 43 -7.25 7.23 -21.63
C PHE A 43 -8.76 7.35 -21.65
N ARG A 44 -9.40 6.96 -22.74
CA ARG A 44 -10.84 7.03 -22.86
C ARG A 44 -11.41 5.66 -23.18
N GLU A 45 -12.58 5.40 -22.63
CA GLU A 45 -13.40 4.28 -23.07
C GLU A 45 -13.70 4.43 -24.57
N GLY A 46 -13.44 3.36 -25.30
CA GLY A 46 -13.50 3.28 -26.76
C GLY A 46 -12.13 3.40 -27.44
N ASP A 47 -11.09 3.89 -26.74
CA ASP A 47 -9.75 3.98 -27.32
C ASP A 47 -9.19 2.57 -27.58
N ASP A 48 -8.49 2.43 -28.69
CA ASP A 48 -7.81 1.18 -29.03
C ASP A 48 -6.67 0.88 -28.05
N ILE A 49 -6.44 -0.40 -27.81
CA ILE A 49 -5.33 -0.87 -26.97
C ILE A 49 -4.16 -1.29 -27.89
N PRO A 50 -3.03 -0.57 -27.86
CA PRO A 50 -1.83 -0.99 -28.59
C PRO A 50 -1.28 -2.34 -28.08
N PRO A 51 -0.56 -3.11 -28.92
CA PRO A 51 -0.26 -2.83 -30.33
C PRO A 51 -1.27 -3.44 -31.31
N SER A 52 -2.19 -4.30 -30.85
CA SER A 52 -2.99 -5.14 -31.75
C SER A 52 -4.22 -4.46 -32.34
N PHE A 53 -4.69 -3.34 -31.77
CA PHE A 53 -5.91 -2.60 -32.16
C PHE A 53 -7.18 -3.48 -32.30
N ALA A 54 -7.14 -4.74 -31.86
CA ALA A 54 -8.26 -5.67 -31.92
C ALA A 54 -9.18 -5.57 -30.67
N GLU A 55 -8.72 -4.80 -29.69
CA GLU A 55 -9.38 -4.59 -28.41
C GLU A 55 -9.47 -3.10 -28.12
N THR A 56 -10.57 -2.69 -27.49
CA THR A 56 -10.77 -1.31 -27.03
C THR A 56 -10.92 -1.25 -25.52
N LEU A 57 -10.51 -0.12 -24.94
CA LEU A 57 -10.77 0.19 -23.55
C LEU A 57 -12.29 0.28 -23.33
N GLY A 58 -12.78 -0.50 -22.39
CA GLY A 58 -14.13 -0.44 -21.86
C GLY A 58 -14.21 0.50 -20.66
N GLN A 59 -15.22 0.28 -19.82
CA GLN A 59 -15.49 1.15 -18.69
C GLN A 59 -14.35 1.14 -17.65
N PHE A 60 -14.07 2.29 -17.05
CA PHE A 60 -13.13 2.41 -15.93
C PHE A 60 -13.88 2.27 -14.60
N PRO A 61 -13.45 1.40 -13.66
CA PRO A 61 -14.15 1.14 -12.41
C PRO A 61 -13.93 2.23 -11.34
N GLY A 62 -13.39 3.39 -11.70
CA GLY A 62 -13.31 4.55 -10.80
C GLY A 62 -12.11 4.55 -9.84
N ARG A 63 -11.05 3.78 -10.14
CA ARG A 63 -9.85 3.69 -9.30
C ARG A 63 -8.60 3.69 -10.17
N LEU A 64 -7.52 4.21 -9.62
CA LEU A 64 -6.20 4.24 -10.22
C LEU A 64 -5.17 4.47 -9.10
N SER A 65 -3.94 4.06 -9.36
CA SER A 65 -2.77 4.39 -8.56
C SER A 65 -1.79 5.19 -9.39
N HIS A 66 -1.20 6.20 -8.77
CA HIS A 66 -0.23 7.05 -9.41
C HIS A 66 0.92 7.34 -8.45
N CYS A 67 2.14 7.06 -8.90
CA CYS A 67 3.38 7.34 -8.18
C CYS A 67 4.42 7.76 -9.22
N GLY A 68 4.77 9.05 -9.23
CA GLY A 68 5.71 9.65 -10.16
C GLY A 68 5.36 9.41 -11.62
N ASP A 69 6.15 8.61 -12.34
CA ASP A 69 5.88 8.30 -13.75
C ASP A 69 5.07 7.02 -13.96
N THR A 70 4.66 6.36 -12.88
CA THR A 70 3.90 5.12 -12.94
C THR A 70 2.43 5.40 -12.67
N THR A 71 1.60 5.14 -13.69
CA THR A 71 0.15 5.11 -13.56
C THR A 71 -0.34 3.70 -13.75
N VAL A 72 -0.97 3.16 -12.71
CA VAL A 72 -1.61 1.84 -12.72
C VAL A 72 -3.11 2.03 -12.68
N TYR A 73 -3.82 1.50 -13.67
CA TYR A 73 -5.27 1.65 -13.73
C TYR A 73 -5.94 0.39 -14.28
N PRO A 74 -7.06 -0.03 -13.70
CA PRO A 74 -7.91 -1.04 -14.28
C PRO A 74 -8.86 -0.41 -15.33
N ALA A 75 -9.12 -1.14 -16.40
CA ALA A 75 -10.22 -0.87 -17.33
C ALA A 75 -10.81 -2.20 -17.78
N TYR A 76 -12.12 -2.24 -18.04
CA TYR A 76 -12.66 -3.37 -18.79
C TYR A 76 -12.07 -3.34 -20.20
N VAL A 77 -11.91 -4.50 -20.82
CA VAL A 77 -11.45 -4.61 -22.21
C VAL A 77 -12.54 -5.26 -23.03
N ARG A 78 -12.89 -4.63 -24.15
CA ARG A 78 -13.89 -5.14 -25.10
C ARG A 78 -13.17 -5.77 -26.28
N THR A 79 -13.62 -6.95 -26.66
CA THR A 79 -13.25 -7.62 -27.91
C THR A 79 -14.47 -7.63 -28.82
N ALA A 80 -14.28 -7.83 -30.12
CA ALA A 80 -15.40 -7.89 -31.08
C ALA A 80 -16.40 -9.02 -30.78
N THR A 81 -15.96 -10.11 -30.14
CA THR A 81 -16.74 -11.35 -30.01
C THR A 81 -16.78 -11.92 -28.58
N GLY A 82 -16.05 -11.35 -27.63
CA GLY A 82 -15.88 -11.91 -26.29
C GLY A 82 -16.49 -11.06 -25.17
N PRO A 83 -16.64 -11.65 -23.97
CA PRO A 83 -17.10 -10.92 -22.80
C PRO A 83 -16.06 -9.87 -22.38
N SER A 84 -16.54 -8.74 -21.87
CA SER A 84 -15.67 -7.75 -21.24
C SER A 84 -14.97 -8.34 -20.02
N ARG A 85 -13.66 -8.15 -19.92
CA ARG A 85 -12.85 -8.58 -18.77
C ARG A 85 -12.12 -7.42 -18.17
N LEU A 86 -11.96 -7.40 -16.85
CA LEU A 86 -11.12 -6.39 -16.23
C LEU A 86 -9.65 -6.70 -16.52
N ARG A 87 -8.94 -5.69 -17.01
CA ARG A 87 -7.50 -5.72 -17.24
C ARG A 87 -6.84 -4.56 -16.51
N LEU A 88 -5.67 -4.83 -15.94
CA LEU A 88 -4.83 -3.85 -15.31
C LEU A 88 -3.75 -3.40 -16.28
N PHE A 89 -3.59 -2.09 -16.37
CA PHE A 89 -2.59 -1.45 -17.19
C PHE A 89 -1.60 -0.70 -16.32
N ARG A 90 -0.37 -0.67 -16.77
CA ARG A 90 0.69 0.22 -16.28
C ARG A 90 1.25 0.98 -17.47
N ASN A 91 1.11 2.30 -17.48
CA ASN A 91 1.64 3.15 -18.56
C ASN A 91 1.34 2.55 -19.95
N PHE A 92 0.08 2.20 -20.22
CA PHE A 92 -0.42 1.53 -21.44
C PHE A 92 -0.08 0.04 -21.61
N ALA A 93 0.90 -0.49 -20.88
CA ALA A 93 1.22 -1.91 -20.93
C ALA A 93 0.22 -2.72 -20.09
N SER A 94 -0.42 -3.72 -20.69
CA SER A 94 -1.18 -4.73 -19.95
C SER A 94 -0.26 -5.52 -19.02
N ILE A 95 -0.62 -5.61 -17.74
CA ILE A 95 0.17 -6.36 -16.73
C ILE A 95 -0.62 -7.48 -16.04
N LEU A 96 -1.95 -7.47 -16.12
CA LEU A 96 -2.79 -8.46 -15.44
C LEU A 96 -4.19 -8.48 -16.06
N THR A 97 -4.75 -9.65 -16.39
CA THR A 97 -6.13 -9.79 -16.89
C THR A 97 -6.90 -10.81 -16.06
N GLU A 98 -8.21 -10.58 -15.89
CA GLU A 98 -9.11 -11.62 -15.40
C GLU A 98 -9.08 -12.85 -16.31
N GLY A 99 -8.94 -14.02 -15.69
CA GLY A 99 -8.75 -15.31 -16.34
C GLY A 99 -7.30 -15.72 -16.54
N ASP A 100 -6.32 -14.83 -16.32
CA ASP A 100 -4.90 -15.19 -16.36
C ASP A 100 -4.60 -16.26 -15.30
N SER A 101 -3.65 -17.14 -15.61
CA SER A 101 -3.15 -18.12 -14.64
C SER A 101 -2.30 -17.42 -13.60
N LEU A 102 -2.45 -17.84 -12.33
CA LEU A 102 -1.61 -17.37 -11.24
C LEU A 102 -0.23 -18.06 -11.32
N PRO A 103 0.90 -17.32 -11.27
CA PRO A 103 2.23 -17.92 -11.35
C PRO A 103 2.45 -19.02 -10.31
N GLY A 104 2.97 -20.16 -10.76
CA GLY A 104 3.27 -21.30 -9.88
C GLY A 104 2.04 -22.05 -9.35
N ALA A 105 0.82 -21.73 -9.80
CA ALA A 105 -0.40 -22.41 -9.38
C ALA A 105 -1.32 -22.76 -10.57
N ALA A 106 -2.19 -23.75 -10.38
CA ALA A 106 -3.21 -24.12 -11.36
C ALA A 106 -4.48 -23.23 -11.30
N ASP A 107 -4.44 -22.17 -10.49
CA ASP A 107 -5.57 -21.28 -10.26
C ASP A 107 -5.55 -20.11 -11.24
N THR A 108 -6.71 -19.51 -11.47
CA THR A 108 -6.86 -18.33 -12.32
C THR A 108 -7.30 -17.10 -11.52
N ILE A 109 -6.97 -15.93 -12.04
CA ILE A 109 -7.40 -14.65 -11.49
C ILE A 109 -8.88 -14.46 -11.81
N ARG A 110 -9.71 -14.35 -10.77
CA ARG A 110 -11.15 -14.13 -10.93
C ARG A 110 -11.51 -12.65 -10.96
N LEU A 111 -10.97 -11.87 -10.03
CA LEU A 111 -11.23 -10.42 -9.91
C LEU A 111 -9.97 -9.71 -9.43
N ILE A 112 -9.76 -8.50 -9.90
CA ILE A 112 -8.74 -7.59 -9.37
C ILE A 112 -9.39 -6.72 -8.28
N LEU A 113 -8.94 -6.88 -7.03
CA LEU A 113 -9.53 -6.23 -5.85
C LEU A 113 -8.89 -4.87 -5.54
N GLY A 114 -7.63 -4.68 -5.93
CA GLY A 114 -6.93 -3.41 -5.79
C GLY A 114 -5.55 -3.45 -6.42
N GLU A 115 -5.02 -2.27 -6.69
CA GLU A 115 -3.76 -2.04 -7.39
C GLU A 115 -3.01 -0.87 -6.77
N ALA A 116 -1.69 -0.99 -6.69
CA ALA A 116 -0.80 0.10 -6.30
C ALA A 116 0.46 0.03 -7.17
N GLY A 117 1.00 1.18 -7.57
CA GLY A 117 2.25 1.30 -8.32
C GLY A 117 3.36 1.97 -7.52
N THR A 118 4.61 1.77 -7.96
CA THR A 118 5.81 2.51 -7.52
C THR A 118 6.54 3.09 -8.73
N GLN A 119 7.19 4.26 -8.57
CA GLN A 119 8.07 4.85 -9.60
C GLN A 119 9.47 4.20 -9.63
N ALA A 120 9.89 3.53 -8.57
CA ALA A 120 11.31 3.17 -8.44
C ALA A 120 11.67 1.86 -9.16
N ASN A 121 12.82 1.85 -9.85
CA ASN A 121 13.49 0.70 -10.46
C ASN A 121 12.56 -0.26 -11.23
N GLY A 122 11.98 0.22 -12.33
CA GLY A 122 11.21 -0.60 -13.27
C GLY A 122 9.70 -0.42 -13.20
N ASN A 123 9.23 0.62 -12.51
CA ASN A 123 7.82 1.04 -12.50
C ASN A 123 6.88 -0.11 -12.11
N LYS A 124 7.09 -0.80 -11.00
CA LYS A 124 6.33 -2.03 -10.72
C LYS A 124 4.96 -1.78 -10.13
N ALA A 125 4.05 -2.72 -10.33
CA ALA A 125 2.74 -2.73 -9.69
C ALA A 125 2.51 -4.00 -8.86
N VAL A 126 1.93 -3.81 -7.67
CA VAL A 126 1.39 -4.90 -6.85
C VAL A 126 -0.12 -4.86 -6.94
N SER A 127 -0.72 -6.03 -7.09
CA SER A 127 -2.17 -6.20 -7.13
C SER A 127 -2.63 -7.19 -6.10
N ARG A 128 -3.79 -6.91 -5.50
CA ARG A 128 -4.55 -7.89 -4.74
C ARG A 128 -5.60 -8.49 -5.65
N VAL A 129 -5.61 -9.80 -5.78
CA VAL A 129 -6.53 -10.54 -6.64
C VAL A 129 -7.37 -11.52 -5.84
N SER A 130 -8.58 -11.78 -6.32
CA SER A 130 -9.34 -12.98 -5.95
C SER A 130 -9.09 -14.09 -6.96
N LEU A 131 -9.10 -15.32 -6.49
CA LEU A 131 -8.76 -16.51 -7.27
C LEU A 131 -10.00 -17.36 -7.58
N ALA A 132 -9.92 -18.13 -8.66
CA ALA A 132 -10.84 -19.20 -9.01
C ALA A 132 -10.04 -20.45 -9.40
N GLY A 133 -10.62 -21.63 -9.21
CA GLY A 133 -9.99 -22.91 -9.54
C GLY A 133 -10.57 -24.05 -8.72
N PRO A 134 -10.34 -25.31 -9.12
CA PRO A 134 -10.90 -26.49 -8.43
C PRO A 134 -10.49 -26.60 -6.96
N ALA A 135 -9.29 -26.11 -6.61
CA ALA A 135 -8.74 -26.12 -5.25
C ALA A 135 -8.98 -24.80 -4.47
N VAL A 136 -9.58 -23.79 -5.10
CA VAL A 136 -9.85 -22.51 -4.44
C VAL A 136 -11.08 -22.62 -3.54
N ARG A 137 -10.94 -22.13 -2.31
CA ARG A 137 -11.93 -22.10 -1.23
C ARG A 137 -11.91 -20.71 -0.58
N SER A 138 -12.92 -20.41 0.23
CA SER A 138 -13.03 -19.10 0.91
C SER A 138 -11.83 -18.75 1.80
N PHE A 139 -11.00 -19.72 2.17
CA PHE A 139 -9.82 -19.52 3.00
C PHE A 139 -8.50 -19.42 2.23
N ASN A 140 -8.49 -19.59 0.91
CA ASN A 140 -7.29 -19.48 0.05
C ASN A 140 -7.56 -18.82 -1.31
N ASN A 141 -8.59 -17.97 -1.36
CA ASN A 141 -9.13 -17.33 -2.56
C ASN A 141 -8.55 -15.94 -2.86
N GLU A 142 -7.45 -15.55 -2.25
CA GLU A 142 -6.84 -14.24 -2.46
C GLU A 142 -5.33 -14.33 -2.49
N ALA A 143 -4.69 -13.49 -3.30
CA ALA A 143 -3.24 -13.36 -3.36
C ALA A 143 -2.82 -11.89 -3.58
N LEU A 144 -1.59 -11.59 -3.15
CA LEU A 144 -0.83 -10.42 -3.57
C LEU A 144 0.15 -10.85 -4.66
N VAL A 145 0.17 -10.14 -5.79
CA VAL A 145 0.98 -10.49 -6.96
C VAL A 145 1.71 -9.28 -7.52
N PHE A 146 2.92 -9.50 -8.03
CA PHE A 146 3.68 -8.53 -8.83
C PHE A 146 3.42 -8.78 -10.32
N GLU A 147 2.68 -7.90 -11.00
CA GLU A 147 2.50 -7.88 -12.48
C GLU A 147 2.28 -9.25 -13.15
N ASN A 148 1.59 -10.17 -12.47
CA ASN A 148 1.44 -11.57 -12.86
C ASN A 148 2.72 -12.39 -13.07
N THR A 149 3.84 -11.98 -12.49
CA THR A 149 5.13 -12.69 -12.60
C THR A 149 5.48 -13.45 -11.33
N LYS A 150 5.11 -12.90 -10.17
CA LYS A 150 5.42 -13.47 -8.85
C LYS A 150 4.24 -13.38 -7.90
N VAL A 151 4.07 -14.40 -7.07
CA VAL A 151 3.12 -14.40 -5.95
C VAL A 151 3.89 -14.01 -4.69
N ILE A 152 3.51 -12.89 -4.07
CA ILE A 152 4.13 -12.38 -2.84
C ILE A 152 3.63 -13.19 -1.64
N ALA A 153 2.31 -13.30 -1.54
CA ALA A 153 1.65 -14.03 -0.48
C ALA A 153 0.27 -14.46 -0.96
N ARG A 154 -0.15 -15.64 -0.53
CA ARG A 154 -1.48 -16.17 -0.83
C ARG A 154 -2.16 -16.57 0.47
N LYS A 155 -3.43 -16.19 0.58
CA LYS A 155 -4.28 -16.57 1.70
C LYS A 155 -4.28 -18.11 1.84
N GLY A 156 -4.22 -18.61 3.05
CA GLY A 156 -4.20 -20.04 3.35
C GLY A 156 -2.81 -20.68 3.27
N ASP A 157 -1.82 -20.05 2.64
CA ASP A 157 -0.45 -20.54 2.63
C ASP A 157 0.24 -20.25 3.96
N GLY A 158 1.23 -21.08 4.30
CA GLY A 158 2.06 -20.92 5.49
C GLY A 158 2.80 -19.58 5.47
N VAL A 159 2.98 -18.98 6.65
CA VAL A 159 3.73 -17.75 6.83
C VAL A 159 5.19 -18.09 7.12
N PRO A 160 6.16 -17.73 6.25
CA PRO A 160 7.58 -17.98 6.52
C PRO A 160 8.03 -17.35 7.85
N GLY A 161 8.84 -18.09 8.62
CA GLY A 161 9.33 -17.65 9.94
C GLY A 161 8.33 -17.78 11.09
N GLU A 162 7.07 -18.12 10.83
CA GLU A 162 6.08 -18.40 11.88
C GLU A 162 5.99 -19.90 12.20
N LYS A 163 5.33 -20.22 13.31
CA LYS A 163 5.09 -21.62 13.71
C LYS A 163 4.33 -22.37 12.62
N ALA A 164 4.65 -23.64 12.41
CA ALA A 164 3.94 -24.51 11.48
C ALA A 164 2.40 -24.46 11.70
N GLY A 165 1.65 -24.29 10.61
CA GLY A 165 0.20 -24.15 10.62
C GLY A 165 -0.31 -22.71 10.79
N VAL A 166 0.57 -21.73 11.02
CA VAL A 166 0.22 -20.31 10.91
C VAL A 166 0.14 -19.94 9.43
N VAL A 167 -1.00 -19.38 9.02
CA VAL A 167 -1.29 -19.05 7.62
C VAL A 167 -1.80 -17.63 7.45
N TRP A 168 -1.66 -17.09 6.24
CA TRP A 168 -2.26 -15.82 5.84
C TRP A 168 -3.78 -15.92 5.86
N SER A 169 -4.47 -15.09 6.64
CA SER A 169 -5.93 -15.12 6.74
C SER A 169 -6.61 -13.99 5.98
N ARG A 170 -5.98 -12.82 5.87
CA ARG A 170 -6.49 -11.67 5.12
C ARG A 170 -5.39 -10.65 4.84
N PHE A 171 -5.44 -9.98 3.69
CA PHE A 171 -4.63 -8.79 3.42
C PHE A 171 -5.44 -7.53 3.73
N LEU A 172 -4.86 -6.63 4.52
CA LEU A 172 -5.49 -5.39 4.98
C LEU A 172 -4.94 -4.15 4.26
N GLY A 173 -3.65 -4.16 3.92
CA GLY A 173 -2.97 -3.08 3.23
C GLY A 173 -1.73 -3.56 2.48
N PHE A 174 -1.35 -2.90 1.39
CA PHE A 174 -0.10 -3.18 0.69
C PHE A 174 0.45 -1.94 -0.03
N TRP A 175 1.78 -1.87 -0.11
CA TRP A 175 2.56 -0.77 -0.66
C TRP A 175 3.73 -1.36 -1.47
N PRO A 176 3.69 -1.32 -2.82
CA PRO A 176 4.88 -1.62 -3.60
C PRO A 176 5.95 -0.57 -3.31
N ILE A 177 7.20 -1.01 -3.29
CA ILE A 177 8.37 -0.16 -3.17
C ILE A 177 9.40 -0.55 -4.24
N ALA A 178 10.50 0.19 -4.36
CA ALA A 178 11.56 -0.08 -5.33
C ALA A 178 12.08 -1.53 -5.30
N GLU A 179 12.55 -2.03 -6.45
CA GLU A 179 13.35 -3.27 -6.56
C GLU A 179 12.58 -4.56 -6.23
N ASP A 180 11.37 -4.72 -6.79
CA ASP A 180 10.51 -5.91 -6.58
C ASP A 180 10.20 -6.20 -5.10
N ARG A 181 10.21 -5.17 -4.27
CA ARG A 181 9.86 -5.25 -2.85
C ARG A 181 8.47 -4.70 -2.58
N ALA A 182 7.86 -5.18 -1.50
CA ALA A 182 6.56 -4.67 -1.07
C ALA A 182 6.40 -4.76 0.44
N VAL A 183 5.82 -3.73 1.04
CA VAL A 183 5.33 -3.81 2.42
C VAL A 183 3.85 -4.19 2.39
N PHE A 184 3.41 -5.03 3.30
CA PHE A 184 1.98 -5.35 3.44
C PHE A 184 1.57 -5.62 4.88
N LEU A 185 0.33 -5.25 5.19
CA LEU A 185 -0.34 -5.51 6.45
C LEU A 185 -1.28 -6.69 6.27
N ALA A 186 -1.11 -7.73 7.07
CA ALA A 186 -1.90 -8.95 6.98
C ALA A 186 -2.41 -9.42 8.33
N LYS A 187 -3.56 -10.10 8.30
CA LYS A 187 -4.02 -10.95 9.39
C LYS A 187 -3.50 -12.38 9.22
N LEU A 188 -3.23 -13.00 10.35
CA LEU A 188 -2.77 -14.38 10.50
C LEU A 188 -3.89 -15.22 11.13
N ARG A 189 -3.77 -16.54 11.03
CA ARG A 189 -4.57 -17.50 11.80
C ARG A 189 -3.77 -18.78 11.96
N GLY A 190 -4.12 -19.61 12.94
CA GLY A 190 -3.47 -20.89 13.19
C GLY A 190 -3.07 -21.06 14.66
N PRO A 191 -2.27 -22.09 14.99
CA PRO A 191 -1.87 -22.38 16.36
C PRO A 191 -1.15 -21.20 17.02
N GLY A 192 -1.61 -20.78 18.20
CA GLY A 192 -1.00 -19.67 18.96
C GLY A 192 -1.34 -18.27 18.44
N ILE A 193 -2.12 -18.16 17.36
CA ILE A 193 -2.69 -16.89 16.89
C ILE A 193 -4.01 -16.62 17.62
N THR A 194 -4.10 -15.46 18.23
CA THR A 194 -5.23 -14.95 19.01
C THR A 194 -5.54 -13.53 18.54
N SER A 195 -6.67 -12.95 18.96
CA SER A 195 -6.99 -11.55 18.64
C SER A 195 -6.00 -10.51 19.19
N ARG A 196 -5.03 -10.92 20.02
CA ARG A 196 -3.99 -10.04 20.58
C ARG A 196 -2.69 -10.08 19.78
N ASN A 197 -2.58 -10.97 18.78
CA ASN A 197 -1.39 -11.16 17.96
C ASN A 197 -1.73 -11.64 16.55
N ASP A 198 -2.90 -11.26 16.02
CA ASP A 198 -3.36 -11.71 14.70
C ASP A 198 -2.98 -10.76 13.57
N CYS A 199 -2.49 -9.55 13.84
CA CYS A 199 -2.11 -8.59 12.81
C CYS A 199 -0.60 -8.33 12.78
N ALA A 200 -0.03 -8.27 11.58
CA ALA A 200 1.40 -8.03 11.40
C ALA A 200 1.72 -7.30 10.08
N VAL A 201 2.78 -6.49 10.12
CA VAL A 201 3.39 -5.83 8.96
C VAL A 201 4.58 -6.66 8.49
N TYR A 202 4.63 -6.95 7.20
CA TYR A 202 5.73 -7.67 6.57
C TYR A 202 6.34 -6.86 5.45
N LEU A 203 7.63 -7.11 5.19
CA LEU A 203 8.37 -6.67 4.03
C LEU A 203 8.76 -7.89 3.20
N TRP A 204 8.26 -7.93 1.96
CA TRP A 204 8.73 -8.81 0.91
C TRP A 204 9.99 -8.23 0.28
N GLN A 205 11.03 -9.04 0.23
CA GLN A 205 12.37 -8.65 -0.22
C GLN A 205 12.61 -8.99 -1.70
N GLU A 206 13.65 -8.38 -2.26
CA GLU A 206 14.13 -8.58 -3.63
C GLU A 206 14.53 -10.03 -3.93
N ASP A 207 14.93 -10.79 -2.90
CA ASP A 207 15.30 -12.20 -2.96
C ASP A 207 14.12 -13.15 -2.63
N GLU A 208 12.90 -12.62 -2.61
CA GLU A 208 11.66 -13.35 -2.31
C GLU A 208 11.54 -13.86 -0.86
N SER A 209 12.43 -13.41 0.02
CA SER A 209 12.30 -13.65 1.46
C SER A 209 11.34 -12.64 2.12
N LEU A 210 10.92 -12.96 3.34
CA LEU A 210 10.01 -12.14 4.13
C LEU A 210 10.64 -11.71 5.45
N ILE A 211 10.56 -10.42 5.75
CA ILE A 211 10.86 -9.86 7.06
C ILE A 211 9.55 -9.50 7.75
N LYS A 212 9.37 -9.95 8.99
CA LYS A 212 8.32 -9.44 9.87
C LYS A 212 8.80 -8.14 10.50
N LEU A 213 8.19 -7.02 10.12
CA LEU A 213 8.57 -5.70 10.62
C LEU A 213 8.01 -5.46 12.02
N LEU A 214 6.70 -5.66 12.20
CA LEU A 214 6.04 -5.45 13.48
C LEU A 214 4.79 -6.32 13.59
N ARG A 215 4.52 -6.90 14.75
CA ARG A 215 3.31 -7.68 15.01
C ARG A 215 2.65 -7.33 16.33
N GLU A 216 1.33 -7.43 16.37
CA GLU A 216 0.58 -7.35 17.62
C GLU A 216 1.06 -8.43 18.61
N GLY A 217 1.23 -8.05 19.87
CA GLY A 217 1.78 -8.89 20.92
C GLY A 217 3.32 -8.84 21.03
N ASP A 218 4.03 -8.30 20.03
CA ASP A 218 5.48 -8.10 20.10
C ASP A 218 5.80 -7.10 21.22
N SER A 219 6.86 -7.40 21.97
CA SER A 219 7.38 -6.49 22.98
C SER A 219 8.17 -5.37 22.32
N VAL A 220 7.89 -4.14 22.74
CA VAL A 220 8.64 -2.95 22.36
C VAL A 220 9.73 -2.73 23.39
N CYS A 221 11.00 -2.71 22.98
CA CYS A 221 12.13 -2.50 23.88
C CYS A 221 12.20 -1.04 24.36
N ALA A 222 11.31 -0.69 25.29
CA ALA A 222 11.27 0.58 26.02
C ALA A 222 11.35 0.30 27.53
N PHE A 223 11.49 1.35 28.36
CA PHE A 223 11.69 1.23 29.81
C PHE A 223 10.64 0.36 30.56
N ASP A 224 9.40 0.28 30.05
CA ASP A 224 8.29 -0.49 30.62
C ASP A 224 7.87 -1.70 29.74
N CYS A 225 8.69 -2.05 28.74
CA CYS A 225 8.52 -3.20 27.84
C CYS A 225 7.07 -3.48 27.39
N PRO A 226 6.31 -2.47 26.91
CA PRO A 226 4.93 -2.67 26.55
C PRO A 226 4.83 -3.56 25.31
N LYS A 227 3.66 -4.15 25.10
CA LYS A 227 3.38 -4.93 23.89
C LYS A 227 2.60 -4.11 22.88
N VAL A 228 2.81 -4.35 21.60
CA VAL A 228 1.96 -3.82 20.53
C VAL A 228 0.55 -4.37 20.73
N ALA A 229 -0.42 -3.52 21.01
CA ALA A 229 -1.81 -3.94 21.23
C ALA A 229 -2.60 -3.95 19.92
N SER A 230 -2.42 -2.93 19.09
CA SER A 230 -2.98 -2.88 17.75
C SER A 230 -2.14 -2.05 16.80
N ILE A 231 -2.05 -2.48 15.54
CA ILE A 231 -1.49 -1.65 14.47
C ILE A 231 -2.60 -0.73 13.96
N LEU A 232 -2.47 0.56 14.23
CA LEU A 232 -3.50 1.57 13.92
C LEU A 232 -3.37 2.07 12.49
N ARG A 233 -2.14 2.24 12.01
CA ARG A 233 -1.86 2.76 10.67
C ARG A 233 -0.49 2.32 10.21
N VAL A 234 -0.38 2.07 8.90
CA VAL A 234 0.89 1.93 8.18
C VAL A 234 0.83 2.89 6.99
N ASP A 235 1.93 3.56 6.70
CA ASP A 235 2.12 4.25 5.43
C ASP A 235 3.57 4.08 4.98
N VAL A 236 3.78 4.10 3.67
CA VAL A 236 5.07 3.76 3.05
C VAL A 236 5.32 4.70 1.88
N ASN A 237 6.52 5.25 1.83
CA ASN A 237 7.05 5.97 0.68
C ASN A 237 7.34 4.94 -0.42
N PRO A 238 6.57 4.93 -1.52
CA PRO A 238 6.72 3.94 -2.59
C PRO A 238 8.06 4.08 -3.34
N VAL A 239 8.73 5.24 -3.25
CA VAL A 239 9.99 5.51 -3.96
C VAL A 239 11.17 5.02 -3.13
N GLY A 240 11.32 5.53 -1.90
CA GLY A 240 12.48 5.27 -1.04
C GLY A 240 12.35 4.02 -0.16
N GLY A 241 11.12 3.55 0.10
CA GLY A 241 10.88 2.46 1.03
C GLY A 241 10.87 2.89 2.51
N ASP A 242 11.03 4.19 2.82
CA ASP A 242 10.75 4.70 4.16
C ASP A 242 9.30 4.38 4.55
N TYR A 243 9.08 4.00 5.80
CA TYR A 243 7.75 3.68 6.28
C TYR A 243 7.52 4.14 7.71
N VAL A 244 6.24 4.30 8.04
CA VAL A 244 5.77 4.68 9.37
C VAL A 244 4.66 3.73 9.81
N ILE A 245 4.73 3.31 11.07
CA ILE A 245 3.72 2.47 11.72
C ILE A 245 3.26 3.17 12.99
N LEU A 246 1.99 3.53 13.06
CA LEU A 246 1.36 3.99 14.29
C LEU A 246 0.70 2.79 14.97
N ALA A 247 1.02 2.56 16.24
CA ALA A 247 0.45 1.46 17.02
C ALA A 247 -0.04 1.92 18.40
N SER A 248 -1.05 1.23 18.91
CA SER A 248 -1.41 1.28 20.33
C SER A 248 -0.61 0.25 21.12
N LEU A 249 -0.39 0.50 22.41
CA LEU A 249 0.43 -0.33 23.28
C LEU A 249 -0.37 -0.80 24.51
N VAL A 250 -0.02 -1.96 25.07
CA VAL A 250 -0.62 -2.54 26.29
C VAL A 250 0.46 -3.08 27.23
N GLY A 251 0.12 -3.24 28.51
CA GLY A 251 1.01 -3.81 29.52
C GLY A 251 1.97 -2.81 30.18
N GLY A 252 2.17 -1.64 29.57
CA GLY A 252 2.92 -0.52 30.15
C GLY A 252 2.05 0.59 30.75
N ASP A 253 2.64 1.77 30.90
CA ASP A 253 1.93 2.96 31.40
C ASP A 253 0.81 3.40 30.44
N ARG A 254 -0.39 3.61 30.96
CA ARG A 254 -1.56 4.09 30.20
C ARG A 254 -1.35 5.48 29.60
N LEU A 255 -0.50 6.29 30.22
CA LEU A 255 -0.11 7.59 29.68
C LEU A 255 0.85 7.45 28.50
N ARG A 256 1.40 6.25 28.25
CA ARG A 256 2.39 5.96 27.20
C ARG A 256 1.96 4.81 26.29
N ASN A 257 0.66 4.72 26.04
CA ASN A 257 0.01 3.61 25.35
C ASN A 257 -0.11 3.77 23.82
N GLN A 258 0.72 4.60 23.21
CA GLN A 258 0.78 4.77 21.75
C GLN A 258 2.21 5.05 21.32
N ALA A 259 2.61 4.48 20.19
CA ALA A 259 3.95 4.62 19.64
C ALA A 259 3.92 4.82 18.13
N LEU A 260 4.84 5.66 17.65
CA LEU A 260 5.18 5.84 16.25
C LEU A 260 6.51 5.15 16.01
N PHE A 261 6.50 4.19 15.10
CA PHE A 261 7.69 3.50 14.62
C PHE A 261 7.99 3.93 13.21
N THR A 262 9.26 4.01 12.86
CA THR A 262 9.69 4.20 11.47
C THR A 262 10.83 3.28 11.11
N GLY A 263 10.95 3.00 9.82
CA GLY A 263 12.08 2.28 9.27
C GLY A 263 12.24 2.61 7.80
N ASP A 264 13.22 1.96 7.17
CA ASP A 264 13.57 2.19 5.78
C ASP A 264 13.83 0.83 5.13
N ALA A 265 12.83 0.36 4.36
CA ALA A 265 12.91 -0.92 3.65
C ALA A 265 13.98 -0.91 2.54
N GLY A 266 14.44 0.27 2.14
CA GLY A 266 15.52 0.51 1.19
C GLY A 266 16.92 0.26 1.74
N ARG A 267 17.10 0.34 3.07
CA ARG A 267 18.42 0.22 3.71
C ARG A 267 18.89 -1.22 3.88
N GLY A 268 20.20 -1.43 3.90
CA GLY A 268 20.79 -2.75 4.13
C GLY A 268 20.45 -3.78 3.04
N ASN A 269 20.58 -5.06 3.36
CA ASN A 269 20.31 -6.18 2.46
C ASN A 269 19.54 -7.30 3.18
N ALA A 270 19.04 -8.27 2.41
CA ALA A 270 18.22 -9.36 2.92
C ALA A 270 18.92 -10.33 3.89
N THR A 271 20.25 -10.26 4.04
CA THR A 271 21.04 -11.26 4.79
C THR A 271 21.80 -10.67 5.98
N THR A 272 22.77 -9.77 5.76
CA THR A 272 23.68 -9.29 6.82
C THR A 272 23.15 -8.06 7.55
N ASP A 273 22.49 -7.16 6.82
CA ASP A 273 22.07 -5.85 7.32
C ASP A 273 20.55 -5.72 7.43
N GLN A 274 19.86 -6.87 7.56
CA GLN A 274 18.40 -6.95 7.68
C GLN A 274 17.87 -6.05 8.79
N MET A 275 18.60 -5.94 9.91
CA MET A 275 18.21 -5.11 11.05
C MET A 275 18.06 -3.61 10.71
N LEU A 276 18.70 -3.12 9.63
CA LEU A 276 18.55 -1.73 9.19
C LEU A 276 17.19 -1.47 8.54
N ARG A 277 16.49 -2.54 8.10
CA ARG A 277 15.14 -2.48 7.53
C ARG A 277 14.05 -2.52 8.60
N GLU A 278 14.38 -2.91 9.84
CA GLU A 278 13.42 -3.10 10.93
C GLU A 278 12.96 -1.77 11.54
N PRO A 279 11.72 -1.73 12.07
CA PRO A 279 11.18 -0.50 12.64
C PRO A 279 11.88 -0.14 13.95
N SER A 280 12.19 1.14 14.10
CA SER A 280 12.68 1.74 15.33
C SER A 280 11.60 2.61 15.97
N LEU A 281 11.47 2.57 17.30
CA LEU A 281 10.58 3.46 18.05
C LEU A 281 11.09 4.90 17.94
N ARG A 282 10.24 5.82 17.48
CA ARG A 282 10.60 7.24 17.28
C ARG A 282 9.90 8.17 18.23
N LEU A 283 8.59 8.02 18.35
CA LEU A 283 7.77 8.88 19.19
C LEU A 283 6.86 8.03 20.04
N ARG A 284 6.63 8.48 21.28
CA ARG A 284 5.75 7.81 22.21
C ARG A 284 4.85 8.83 22.87
N LYS A 285 3.59 8.45 23.09
CA LYS A 285 2.71 9.22 23.97
C LYS A 285 3.36 9.39 25.34
N GLY A 286 3.21 10.56 25.93
CA GLY A 286 3.81 10.98 27.19
C GLY A 286 5.24 11.53 27.05
N THR A 287 5.86 11.45 25.86
CA THR A 287 7.13 12.14 25.60
C THR A 287 6.91 13.64 25.67
N LEU A 288 7.78 14.32 26.40
CA LEU A 288 7.84 15.78 26.48
C LEU A 288 8.31 16.35 25.14
N TYR A 289 7.54 17.27 24.58
CA TYR A 289 7.85 17.92 23.32
C TYR A 289 7.98 19.43 23.57
N ALA A 290 9.10 20.00 23.14
CA ALA A 290 9.34 21.43 23.16
C ALA A 290 9.14 21.95 21.74
N ASP A 291 8.01 22.62 21.50
CA ASP A 291 7.81 23.35 20.25
C ASP A 291 8.22 24.82 20.45
N SER A 292 8.75 25.43 19.40
CA SER A 292 8.88 26.88 19.29
C SER A 292 7.55 27.64 19.32
N ALA A 293 6.44 27.01 18.90
CA ALA A 293 5.12 27.63 18.82
C ALA A 293 4.36 27.62 20.17
N ILE A 294 4.65 26.63 21.02
CA ILE A 294 4.09 26.53 22.38
C ILE A 294 5.17 27.00 23.34
N SER A 295 4.95 28.11 24.04
CA SER A 295 5.87 28.58 25.09
C SER A 295 5.94 27.58 26.26
N GLY A 296 6.75 26.52 26.13
CA GLY A 296 6.94 25.52 27.16
C GLY A 296 7.19 24.11 26.62
N VAL A 297 7.22 23.16 27.55
CA VAL A 297 7.37 21.74 27.27
C VAL A 297 6.07 21.04 27.66
N SER A 298 5.41 20.39 26.71
CA SER A 298 4.14 19.69 26.96
C SER A 298 4.23 18.23 26.57
N PRO A 299 3.74 17.28 27.40
CA PRO A 299 3.71 15.87 27.05
C PRO A 299 2.72 15.61 25.91
N LEU A 300 3.09 14.67 25.04
CA LEU A 300 2.22 14.20 23.97
C LEU A 300 1.07 13.36 24.52
N ARG A 301 -0.16 13.76 24.22
CA ARG A 301 -1.37 13.06 24.65
C ARG A 301 -1.88 12.04 23.63
N SER A 302 -1.76 12.33 22.35
CA SER A 302 -2.07 11.38 21.28
C SER A 302 -1.40 11.77 19.96
N MET A 303 -1.23 10.76 19.11
CA MET A 303 -0.79 10.89 17.73
C MET A 303 -1.86 10.30 16.81
N THR A 304 -2.06 10.93 15.67
CA THR A 304 -2.97 10.45 14.63
C THR A 304 -2.35 10.63 13.27
N LEU A 305 -2.56 9.63 12.42
CA LEU A 305 -2.19 9.64 11.03
C LEU A 305 -3.48 9.72 10.21
N ALA A 306 -3.53 10.65 9.24
CA ALA A 306 -4.60 10.73 8.27
C ALA A 306 -4.88 9.36 7.63
N ALA A 307 -6.14 8.93 7.73
CA ALA A 307 -6.57 7.64 7.23
C ALA A 307 -7.03 7.77 5.77
N VAL A 308 -6.34 7.09 4.88
CA VAL A 308 -6.86 6.70 3.58
C VAL A 308 -7.38 5.28 3.69
N ALA A 309 -8.71 5.13 3.69
CA ALA A 309 -9.36 3.82 3.66
C ALA A 309 -9.61 3.39 2.20
N ASP A 310 -8.95 2.33 1.75
CA ASP A 310 -9.24 1.64 0.49
C ASP A 310 -9.74 0.22 0.80
N SER A 311 -10.87 -0.18 0.23
CA SER A 311 -11.45 -1.50 0.47
C SER A 311 -10.58 -2.63 -0.07
N GLY A 312 -9.79 -2.36 -1.13
CA GLY A 312 -8.80 -3.27 -1.68
C GLY A 312 -7.53 -3.37 -0.82
N GLY A 313 -7.27 -2.39 0.05
CA GLY A 313 -6.04 -2.25 0.83
C GLY A 313 -4.87 -1.65 0.03
N ALA A 314 -5.10 -1.21 -1.20
CA ALA A 314 -4.04 -0.62 -2.01
C ALA A 314 -3.70 0.80 -1.54
N ALA A 315 -2.40 1.09 -1.44
CA ALA A 315 -1.88 2.43 -1.24
C ALA A 315 -1.75 3.23 -2.56
N GLY A 316 -1.30 4.49 -2.47
CA GLY A 316 -0.91 5.27 -3.66
C GLY A 316 -2.02 5.56 -4.66
N LYS A 317 -3.30 5.52 -4.23
CA LYS A 317 -4.48 5.74 -5.10
C LYS A 317 -4.82 7.22 -5.32
N GLY A 318 -3.80 8.06 -5.50
CA GLY A 318 -3.96 9.52 -5.62
C GLY A 318 -4.55 10.18 -4.36
N ARG A 319 -4.50 9.48 -3.21
CA ARG A 319 -4.90 10.04 -1.92
C ARG A 319 -3.64 10.50 -1.19
N GLY A 320 -3.76 11.54 -0.37
CA GLY A 320 -2.64 12.08 0.40
C GLY A 320 -1.93 10.98 1.20
N GLN A 321 -0.63 10.87 0.97
CA GLN A 321 0.28 10.09 1.81
C GLN A 321 0.78 10.98 2.94
N ILE A 322 1.09 10.35 4.07
CA ILE A 322 1.66 11.05 5.22
C ILE A 322 3.17 11.20 5.11
N ILE A 323 3.79 10.35 4.30
CA ILE A 323 5.22 10.33 4.07
C ILE A 323 5.50 10.80 2.64
N ASN A 324 6.44 11.73 2.49
CA ASN A 324 6.86 12.22 1.17
C ASN A 324 8.07 11.44 0.64
N ASP A 325 8.52 11.78 -0.56
CA ASP A 325 9.65 11.10 -1.23
C ASP A 325 10.97 11.28 -0.48
N ALA A 326 11.11 12.32 0.36
CA ALA A 326 12.26 12.55 1.22
C ALA A 326 12.22 11.76 2.54
N GLY A 327 11.14 10.99 2.78
CA GLY A 327 10.91 10.25 4.01
C GLY A 327 10.42 11.12 5.17
N GLU A 328 10.02 12.37 4.92
CA GLU A 328 9.42 13.23 5.95
C GLU A 328 7.99 12.79 6.22
N VAL A 329 7.64 12.64 7.49
CA VAL A 329 6.34 12.18 7.96
C VAL A 329 5.58 13.34 8.58
N ALA A 330 4.32 13.53 8.18
CA ALA A 330 3.39 14.45 8.84
C ALA A 330 2.49 13.72 9.85
N VAL A 331 2.59 14.09 11.13
CA VAL A 331 1.81 13.47 12.22
C VAL A 331 0.98 14.55 12.89
N CYS A 332 -0.33 14.33 13.02
CA CYS A 332 -1.15 15.18 13.87
C CYS A 332 -0.99 14.74 15.33
N VAL A 333 -0.43 15.62 16.14
CA VAL A 333 -0.24 15.40 17.58
C VAL A 333 -1.24 16.22 18.39
N THR A 334 -1.57 15.74 19.57
CA THR A 334 -2.35 16.47 20.57
C THR A 334 -1.58 16.46 21.87
N PHE A 335 -1.49 17.60 22.53
CA PHE A 335 -0.77 17.75 23.80
C PHE A 335 -1.73 17.73 25.01
N ASP A 336 -1.19 17.80 26.22
CA ASP A 336 -1.99 17.75 27.45
C ASP A 336 -2.94 18.95 27.63
N ASP A 337 -2.53 20.13 27.15
CA ASP A 337 -3.37 21.34 27.09
C ASP A 337 -4.46 21.27 26.01
N ARG A 338 -4.53 20.16 25.27
CA ARG A 338 -5.46 19.88 24.16
C ARG A 338 -5.21 20.67 22.88
N SER A 339 -4.11 21.41 22.79
CA SER A 339 -3.65 21.96 21.52
C SER A 339 -3.35 20.83 20.53
N LYS A 340 -3.52 21.12 19.24
CA LYS A 340 -3.29 20.19 18.15
C LYS A 340 -2.34 20.83 17.14
N GLU A 341 -1.36 20.06 16.73
CA GLU A 341 -0.36 20.51 15.76
C GLU A 341 -0.10 19.42 14.73
N ILE A 342 0.37 19.83 13.57
CA ILE A 342 0.93 18.92 12.56
C ILE A 342 2.45 19.05 12.69
N VAL A 343 3.08 17.99 13.17
CA VAL A 343 4.53 17.90 13.25
C VAL A 343 5.02 17.20 12.00
N THR A 344 5.99 17.81 11.31
CA THR A 344 6.66 17.22 10.14
C THR A 344 8.13 17.02 10.43
N GLY A 345 8.72 15.97 9.88
CA GLY A 345 10.15 15.76 9.95
C GLY A 345 10.55 14.39 9.46
N ILE A 346 11.87 14.18 9.28
CA ILE A 346 12.42 12.86 8.99
C ILE A 346 12.56 12.13 10.31
N PRO A 347 11.82 11.04 10.54
CA PRO A 347 11.89 10.29 11.77
C PRO A 347 13.06 9.30 11.68
N ARG A 348 14.29 9.81 11.56
CA ARG A 348 15.54 9.03 11.47
C ARG A 348 16.45 9.26 12.65
#